data_AF-A0A1A7BY12-F1
#
_entry.id   AF-A0A1A7BY12-F1
#
_cell.length_a   1.000
_cell.length_b   1.000
_cell.length_c   1.000
_cell.angle_alpha   90.00
_cell.angle_beta   90.00
_cell.angle_gamma   90.00
#
_symmetry.space_group_name_H-M   'P 1'
#
loop_
_entity.id
_entity.type
_entity.pdbx_description
1 polymer ?
#
loop_
_entity_poly.entity_id
_entity_poly.type
_entity_poly.pdbx_seq_one_letter_code
_entity_poly.pdbx_strand_id
1 'polypeptide(L)' 'MDTPLEKLASAALKLTASERAAFAQLLLESLDADESLDVAWLEEVERREAQADSGERPLLPLADALMQARAALK' A
#
# COMPACT_ATOMS: atom_id res chain seq x y z
N MET A 1 2.03 34.35 -1.72
CA MET A 1 2.67 33.75 -2.90
C MET A 1 2.69 32.27 -2.64
N ASP A 2 1.89 31.50 -3.35
CA ASP A 2 1.75 30.07 -3.08
C ASP A 2 3.05 29.34 -3.45
N THR A 3 3.46 28.45 -2.58
CA THR A 3 4.59 27.56 -2.78
C THR A 3 4.32 26.62 -3.98
N PRO A 4 5.37 26.08 -4.62
CA PRO A 4 5.19 25.09 -5.68
C PRO A 4 4.33 23.88 -5.24
N LEU A 5 4.44 23.45 -3.99
CA LEU A 5 3.65 22.37 -3.41
C LEU A 5 2.16 22.71 -3.37
N GLU A 6 1.80 23.89 -2.85
CA GLU A 6 0.40 24.34 -2.75
C GLU A 6 -0.26 24.47 -4.13
N LYS A 7 0.49 24.91 -5.14
CA LYS A 7 0.02 24.98 -6.53
C LYS A 7 -0.25 23.58 -7.11
N LEU A 8 0.65 22.62 -6.88
CA LEU A 8 0.49 21.24 -7.32
C LEU A 8 -0.69 20.55 -6.62
N ALA A 9 -0.82 20.73 -5.30
CA ALA A 9 -1.95 20.20 -4.54
C ALA A 9 -3.28 20.76 -5.06
N SER A 10 -3.35 22.07 -5.28
CA SER A 10 -4.54 22.73 -5.83
C SER A 10 -4.89 22.27 -7.24
N ALA A 11 -3.89 21.96 -8.07
CA ALA A 11 -4.11 21.40 -9.41
C ALA A 11 -4.59 19.94 -9.35
N ALA A 12 -3.99 19.11 -8.48
CA ALA A 12 -4.36 17.71 -8.30
C ALA A 12 -5.81 17.56 -7.80
N LEU A 13 -6.28 18.46 -6.94
CA LEU A 13 -7.67 18.44 -6.45
C LEU A 13 -8.72 18.71 -7.55
N LYS A 14 -8.32 19.27 -8.71
CA LYS A 14 -9.22 19.49 -9.86
C LYS A 14 -9.36 18.26 -10.77
N LEU A 15 -8.51 17.25 -10.60
CA LEU A 15 -8.55 16.02 -11.37
C LEU A 15 -9.75 15.15 -10.97
N THR A 16 -10.17 14.24 -11.86
CA THR A 16 -11.13 13.19 -11.52
C THR A 16 -10.57 12.24 -10.44
N ALA A 17 -11.43 11.46 -9.80
CA ALA A 17 -11.00 10.50 -8.78
C ALA A 17 -9.96 9.49 -9.32
N SER A 18 -10.14 9.01 -10.56
CA SER A 18 -9.22 8.07 -11.20
C SER A 18 -7.86 8.70 -11.50
N GLU A 19 -7.85 9.93 -12.00
CA GLU A 19 -6.62 10.67 -12.30
C GLU A 19 -5.86 11.04 -11.02
N ARG A 20 -6.56 11.39 -9.93
CA ARG A 20 -5.91 11.59 -8.62
C ARG A 20 -5.26 10.32 -8.10
N ALA A 21 -5.91 9.17 -8.26
CA ALA A 21 -5.33 7.89 -7.85
C ALA A 21 -4.07 7.57 -8.66
N ALA A 22 -4.10 7.77 -9.98
CA ALA A 22 -2.92 7.60 -10.83
C ALA A 22 -1.79 8.59 -10.47
N PHE A 23 -2.12 9.84 -10.17
CA PHE A 23 -1.14 10.84 -9.75
C PHE A 23 -0.52 10.51 -8.38
N ALA A 24 -1.32 10.02 -7.43
CA ALA A 24 -0.82 9.55 -6.14
C ALA A 24 0.15 8.37 -6.31
N GLN A 25 -0.13 7.43 -7.22
CA GLN A 25 0.78 6.33 -7.53
C GLN A 25 2.14 6.82 -8.04
N LEU A 26 2.15 7.77 -8.99
CA LEU A 26 3.40 8.36 -9.50
C LEU A 26 4.22 9.04 -8.40
N LEU A 27 3.55 9.73 -7.46
CA LEU A 27 4.23 10.35 -6.33
C LEU A 27 4.83 9.30 -5.39
N LEU A 28 4.08 8.23 -5.09
CA LEU A 28 4.57 7.13 -4.26
C LEU A 28 5.78 6.44 -4.89
N GLU A 29 5.76 6.17 -6.20
CA GLU A 29 6.88 5.60 -6.94
C GLU A 29 8.10 6.54 -7.01
N SER A 30 7.90 7.85 -6.88
CA SER A 30 8.98 8.85 -6.85
C SER A 30 9.66 8.98 -5.49
N LEU A 31 9.03 8.48 -4.42
CA LEU A 31 9.69 8.32 -3.14
C LEU A 31 10.57 7.09 -3.32
N ASP A 32 11.89 7.27 -3.40
CA ASP A 32 12.87 6.20 -3.59
C ASP A 32 12.42 4.93 -2.87
N ALA A 33 12.29 3.83 -3.61
CA ALA A 33 12.05 2.53 -3.02
C ALA A 33 13.22 2.26 -2.07
N ASP A 34 12.98 2.44 -0.78
CA ASP A 34 13.99 2.17 0.24
C ASP A 34 14.28 0.66 0.16
N GLU A 35 15.41 0.31 -0.47
CA GLU A 35 15.82 -1.09 -0.67
C GLU A 35 15.82 -1.88 0.66
N SER A 36 15.92 -1.19 1.81
CA SER A 36 15.81 -1.80 3.13
C SER A 36 14.39 -2.25 3.50
N LEU A 37 13.35 -1.59 2.99
CA LEU A 37 11.96 -2.02 3.13
C LEU A 37 11.73 -3.31 2.35
N ASP A 38 12.30 -3.44 1.16
CA ASP A 38 12.14 -4.63 0.33
C ASP A 38 12.72 -5.90 0.99
N VAL A 39 13.86 -5.76 1.69
CA VAL A 39 14.45 -6.87 2.47
C VAL A 39 13.57 -7.26 3.65
N ALA A 40 13.10 -6.30 4.45
CA ALA A 40 12.25 -6.60 5.60
C ALA A 40 10.90 -7.21 5.19
N TRP A 41 10.36 -6.79 4.04
CA TRP A 41 9.16 -7.41 3.46
C TRP A 41 9.42 -8.83 2.98
N LEU A 42 10.56 -9.10 2.35
CA LEU A 42 10.94 -10.44 1.92
C LEU A 42 11.07 -11.38 3.13
N GLU A 43 11.77 -10.96 4.18
CA GLU A 43 11.91 -11.74 5.43
C GLU A 43 10.54 -12.05 6.06
N GLU A 44 9.62 -11.10 6.08
CA GLU A 44 8.28 -11.31 6.62
C GLU A 44 7.43 -12.25 5.75
N VAL A 45 7.59 -12.20 4.42
CA VAL A 45 6.92 -13.14 3.50
C VAL A 45 7.41 -14.56 3.76
N GLU A 46 8.73 -14.79 3.74
CA GLU A 46 9.33 -16.10 4.00
C GLU A 46 8.90 -16.65 5.37
N ARG A 47 8.90 -15.80 6.40
CA ARG A 47 8.43 -16.19 7.74
C ARG A 47 6.96 -16.61 7.73
N ARG A 48 6.07 -15.89 7.03
CA ARG A 48 4.64 -16.23 6.97
C ARG A 48 4.36 -17.48 6.15
N GLU A 49 5.12 -17.72 5.09
CA GLU A 49 5.06 -18.96 4.32
C GLU A 49 5.45 -20.16 5.19
N ALA A 50 6.58 -20.08 5.90
CA ALA A 50 7.01 -21.14 6.81
C ALA A 50 5.98 -21.45 7.91
N GLN A 51 5.28 -20.43 8.41
CA GLN A 51 4.22 -20.60 9.40
C GLN A 51 2.92 -21.21 8.83
N ALA A 52 2.63 -20.92 7.56
CA ALA A 52 1.54 -21.56 6.85
C ALA A 52 1.84 -23.05 6.60
N ASP A 53 3.04 -23.35 6.10
CA ASP A 53 3.48 -24.71 5.76
C ASP A 53 3.59 -25.61 6.99
N SER A 54 4.09 -25.07 8.11
CA SER A 54 4.18 -25.79 9.39
C SER A 54 2.83 -25.90 10.12
N GLY A 55 1.81 -25.16 9.69
CA GLY A 55 0.52 -25.08 10.38
C GLY A 55 0.57 -24.33 11.72
N GLU A 56 1.65 -23.60 12.02
CA GLU A 56 1.79 -22.77 13.22
C GLU A 56 0.70 -21.70 13.28
N ARG A 57 0.28 -21.18 12.13
CA ARG A 57 -0.87 -20.27 12.01
C ARG A 57 -1.98 -20.86 11.13
N PRO A 58 -3.26 -20.79 11.57
CA PRO A 58 -4.37 -21.23 10.76
C PRO A 58 -4.55 -20.31 9.54
N LEU A 59 -4.65 -20.92 8.37
CA LEU A 59 -4.96 -20.23 7.13
C LEU A 59 -6.42 -19.78 7.14
N LEU A 60 -6.66 -18.57 6.63
CA LEU A 60 -7.99 -18.02 6.43
C LEU A 60 -8.31 -18.03 4.93
N PRO A 61 -9.51 -18.48 4.50
CA PRO A 61 -9.93 -18.33 3.12
C PRO A 61 -9.84 -16.87 2.68
N LEU A 62 -9.29 -16.64 1.49
CA LEU A 62 -8.99 -15.28 1.01
C LEU A 62 -10.24 -14.35 1.02
N ALA A 63 -11.42 -14.90 0.72
CA ALA A 63 -12.68 -14.15 0.77
C ALA A 63 -12.97 -13.59 2.18
N ASP A 64 -12.73 -14.39 3.22
CA ASP A 64 -12.94 -14.00 4.61
C ASP A 64 -11.89 -12.98 5.06
N ALA A 65 -10.63 -13.17 4.63
CA ALA A 65 -9.55 -12.22 4.90
C ALA A 65 -9.84 -10.83 4.31
N LEU A 66 -10.26 -10.78 3.04
CA LEU A 66 -10.60 -9.52 2.36
C LEU A 66 -11.82 -8.85 3.00
N MET A 67 -12.81 -9.63 3.43
CA MET A 67 -13.97 -9.10 4.15
C MET A 67 -13.55 -8.44 5.47
N GLN A 68 -12.72 -9.11 6.27
CA GLN A 68 -12.22 -8.57 7.54
C GLN A 68 -11.38 -7.30 7.34
N ALA A 69 -10.46 -7.32 6.38
CA ALA A 69 -9.64 -6.15 6.06
C ALA A 69 -10.48 -4.93 5.67
N ARG A 70 -11.49 -5.12 4.81
CA ARG A 70 -12.42 -4.05 4.42
C ARG A 70 -13.24 -3.53 5.60
N ALA A 71 -13.68 -4.41 6.49
CA ALA A 71 -14.43 -4.02 7.68
C ALA A 71 -13.60 -3.17 8.66
N ALA A 72 -12.27 -3.34 8.67
CA ALA A 72 -11.34 -2.61 9.52
C ALA A 72 -10.98 -1.21 9.01
N LEU A 73 -11.25 -0.89 7.73
CA LEU A 73 -10.93 0.40 7.09
C LEU A 73 -12.00 1.49 7.32
N LYS A 74 -12.71 1.47 8.46
CA LYS A 74 -13.72 2.48 8.80
C LYS A 74 -13.11 3.81 9.22
#